data_AF-A0A357J023-F1
#
_entry.id   AF-A0A357J023-F1
#
_cell.length_a   1.000
_cell.length_b   1.000
_cell.length_c   1.000
_cell.angle_alpha   90.00
_cell.angle_beta   90.00
_cell.angle_gamma   90.00
#
_symmetry.space_group_name_H-M   'P 1'
#
loop_
_entity.id
_entity.type
_entity.pdbx_description
1 polymer ?
#
loop_
_entity_poly.entity_id
_entity_poly.type
_entity_poly.pdbx_seq_one_letter_code
_entity_poly.pdbx_strand_id
1 'polypeptide(L)'
;MVTIPCLILVPLYISSGYYAGAFVLGIIGLIWLAGYPFYSRWRYRRHYEKHIDEALKGMMNRKVSIELAAELLLEDEFAKSQIKLEHIQSVVFIPGFVILMLQTGQGITLPRDQLGKDLDTFVDDLLSRTRLELTDHSHWKWK
;
A
#
# COMPACT_ATOMS: atom_id res chain seq x y z
N MET A 1 -26.02 10.58 -3.94
CA MET A 1 -27.26 11.02 -3.28
C MET A 1 -28.16 11.89 -4.15
N VAL A 2 -27.65 12.67 -5.11
CA VAL A 2 -28.46 13.55 -5.97
C VAL A 2 -29.24 12.79 -7.08
N THR A 3 -28.78 11.61 -7.49
CA THR A 3 -29.37 10.85 -8.61
C THR A 3 -30.73 10.21 -8.30
N ILE A 4 -30.90 9.70 -7.08
CA ILE A 4 -32.13 9.02 -6.62
C ILE A 4 -33.34 9.96 -6.62
N PRO A 5 -33.28 11.18 -6.03
CA PRO A 5 -34.40 12.11 -6.07
C PRO A 5 -34.67 12.65 -7.48
N CYS A 6 -33.65 12.85 -8.32
CA CYS A 6 -33.86 13.28 -9.71
C CYS A 6 -34.61 12.24 -10.55
N LEU A 7 -34.36 10.94 -10.34
CA LEU A 7 -35.03 9.85 -11.04
C LEU A 7 -36.54 9.75 -10.73
N ILE A 8 -36.94 10.17 -9.52
CA ILE A 8 -38.33 10.11 -9.05
C ILE A 8 -39.08 11.42 -9.40
N LEU A 9 -38.41 12.57 -9.32
CA LEU A 9 -39.04 13.88 -9.53
C LEU A 9 -39.31 14.20 -11.00
N VAL A 10 -38.45 13.75 -11.93
CA VAL A 10 -38.63 13.99 -13.37
C VAL A 10 -39.96 13.43 -13.91
N PRO A 11 -40.32 12.14 -13.71
CA PRO A 11 -41.60 11.62 -14.18
C PRO A 11 -42.82 12.27 -13.50
N LEU A 12 -42.69 12.66 -12.23
CA LEU A 12 -43.73 13.37 -11.47
C LEU A 12 -43.99 14.79 -12.01
N TYR A 13 -42.95 15.50 -12.43
CA TYR A 13 -43.08 16.83 -13.06
C TYR A 13 -43.70 16.76 -14.46
N ILE A 14 -43.41 15.70 -15.22
CA ILE A 14 -44.01 15.43 -16.53
C ILE A 14 -45.51 15.15 -16.38
N SER A 15 -45.93 14.33 -15.41
CA SER A 15 -47.36 14.07 -15.16
C SER A 15 -48.14 15.30 -14.69
N SER A 16 -47.45 16.29 -14.13
CA SER A 16 -48.03 17.53 -13.61
C SER A 16 -48.11 18.65 -14.66
N GLY A 17 -47.62 18.42 -15.89
CA GLY A 17 -47.62 19.40 -16.98
C GLY A 17 -46.52 20.46 -16.93
N TYR A 18 -45.60 20.38 -15.96
CA TYR A 18 -44.50 21.34 -15.78
C TYR A 18 -43.21 20.90 -16.49
N TYR A 19 -43.21 20.97 -17.83
CA TYR A 19 -42.11 20.50 -18.67
C TYR A 19 -40.77 21.24 -18.45
N ALA A 20 -40.81 22.54 -18.15
CA ALA A 20 -39.61 23.34 -17.92
C ALA A 20 -38.83 22.85 -16.67
N GLY A 21 -39.53 22.47 -15.60
CA GLY A 21 -38.92 21.94 -14.38
C GLY A 21 -38.28 20.56 -14.58
N ALA A 22 -38.96 19.69 -15.35
CA ALA A 22 -38.44 18.38 -15.70
C ALA A 22 -37.14 18.48 -16.53
N PHE A 23 -37.07 19.45 -17.45
CA PHE A 23 -35.88 19.66 -18.28
C PHE A 23 -34.66 20.11 -17.47
N VAL A 24 -34.83 21.08 -16.56
CA VAL A 24 -33.75 21.57 -15.68
C VAL A 24 -33.23 20.45 -14.78
N LEU A 25 -34.13 19.69 -14.14
CA LEU A 25 -33.74 18.56 -13.29
C LEU A 25 -33.05 17.43 -14.07
N GLY A 26 -33.50 17.18 -15.30
CA GLY A 26 -32.86 16.21 -16.20
C GLY A 26 -31.41 16.60 -16.53
N ILE A 27 -31.15 17.87 -16.85
CA ILE A 27 -29.80 18.37 -17.12
C ILE A 27 -28.91 18.26 -15.89
N ILE A 28 -29.40 18.66 -14.72
CA ILE A 28 -28.64 18.58 -13.46
C ILE A 28 -28.30 17.13 -13.11
N GLY A 29 -29.26 16.21 -13.29
CA GLY A 29 -29.04 14.77 -13.10
C GLY A 29 -27.98 14.21 -14.05
N LEU A 30 -28.01 14.62 -15.32
CA LEU A 30 -27.06 14.20 -16.34
C LEU A 30 -25.63 14.70 -16.03
N ILE A 31 -25.50 15.98 -15.66
CA ILE A 31 -24.23 16.57 -15.24
C ILE A 31 -23.67 15.84 -14.01
N TRP A 32 -24.53 15.55 -13.03
CA TRP A 32 -24.12 14.83 -11.83
C TRP A 32 -23.66 13.41 -12.15
N LEU A 33 -24.36 12.71 -13.05
CA LEU A 33 -24.01 11.34 -13.45
C LEU A 33 -22.67 11.30 -14.19
N ALA A 34 -22.39 12.29 -15.04
CA ALA A 34 -21.10 12.44 -15.72
C ALA A 34 -19.96 12.86 -14.75
N GLY A 35 -20.25 13.73 -13.77
CA GLY A 35 -19.26 14.22 -12.80
C GLY A 35 -18.96 13.27 -11.63
N TYR A 36 -19.91 12.39 -11.28
CA TYR A 36 -19.78 11.44 -10.17
C TYR A 36 -18.55 10.52 -10.24
N PRO A 37 -18.19 9.88 -11.37
CA PRO A 37 -17.01 9.01 -11.41
C PRO A 37 -15.72 9.75 -11.06
N PHE A 38 -15.58 11.01 -11.46
CA PHE A 38 -14.41 11.83 -11.14
C PHE A 38 -14.36 12.20 -9.66
N TYR A 39 -15.48 12.67 -9.11
CA TYR A 39 -15.59 13.00 -7.68
C TYR A 39 -15.31 11.77 -6.80
N SER A 40 -15.88 10.62 -7.16
CA SER A 40 -15.70 9.36 -6.45
C SER A 40 -14.22 8.97 -6.41
N ARG A 41 -13.55 8.91 -7.57
CA ARG A 41 -12.11 8.58 -7.66
C ARG A 41 -11.25 9.50 -6.81
N TRP A 42 -11.50 10.81 -6.88
CA TRP A 42 -10.75 11.79 -6.08
C TRP A 42 -10.98 11.61 -4.58
N ARG A 43 -12.24 11.38 -4.16
CA ARG A 43 -12.58 11.19 -2.75
C ARG A 43 -11.94 9.92 -2.19
N TYR A 44 -12.00 8.80 -2.92
CA TYR A 44 -11.39 7.55 -2.49
C TYR A 44 -9.88 7.72 -2.37
N ARG A 45 -9.22 8.28 -3.40
CA ARG A 45 -7.79 8.57 -3.37
C ARG A 45 -7.42 9.38 -2.13
N ARG A 46 -8.10 10.50 -1.89
CA ARG A 46 -7.82 11.38 -0.75
C ARG A 46 -8.07 10.71 0.61
N HIS A 47 -9.07 9.84 0.70
CA HIS A 47 -9.35 9.10 1.93
C HIS A 47 -8.22 8.11 2.24
N TYR A 48 -7.76 7.34 1.25
CA TYR A 48 -6.67 6.39 1.42
C TYR A 48 -5.33 7.08 1.67
N GLU A 49 -5.01 8.15 0.94
CA GLU A 49 -3.81 8.97 1.20
C GLU A 49 -3.81 9.47 2.64
N LYS A 50 -4.92 10.06 3.11
CA LYS A 50 -5.04 10.52 4.49
C LYS A 50 -4.89 9.38 5.51
N HIS A 51 -5.47 8.22 5.24
CA HIS A 51 -5.37 7.07 6.13
C HIS A 51 -3.93 6.55 6.23
N ILE A 52 -3.22 6.45 5.10
CA ILE A 52 -1.81 6.06 5.04
C ILE A 52 -0.95 7.09 5.78
N ASP A 53 -1.17 8.38 5.53
CA ASP A 53 -0.45 9.46 6.20
C ASP A 53 -0.66 9.40 7.71
N GLU A 54 -1.89 9.23 8.19
CA GLU A 54 -2.19 9.14 9.62
C GLU A 54 -1.58 7.90 10.26
N ALA A 55 -1.64 6.74 9.60
CA ALA A 55 -1.05 5.51 10.09
C ALA A 55 0.49 5.59 10.16
N LEU A 56 1.13 6.17 9.15
CA LEU A 56 2.59 6.23 9.03
C LEU A 56 3.22 7.46 9.69
N LYS A 57 2.43 8.47 10.07
CA LYS A 57 2.91 9.74 10.67
C LYS A 57 3.82 9.53 11.88
N GLY A 58 3.58 8.47 12.65
CA GLY A 58 4.37 8.13 13.84
C GLY A 58 5.53 7.15 13.60
N MET A 59 5.65 6.57 12.40
CA MET A 59 6.65 5.55 12.08
C MET A 59 7.85 6.12 11.29
N MET A 60 7.65 7.23 10.56
CA MET A 60 8.62 7.73 9.58
C MET A 60 9.94 8.27 10.16
N ASN A 61 10.02 8.52 11.48
CA ASN A 61 11.22 9.00 12.17
C ASN A 61 11.81 7.98 13.16
N ARG A 62 11.30 6.75 13.17
CA ARG A 62 11.80 5.72 14.08
C ARG A 62 13.09 5.13 13.55
N LYS A 63 14.06 4.94 14.44
CA LYS A 63 15.31 4.27 14.12
C LYS A 63 15.11 2.78 14.40
N VAL A 64 15.17 1.99 13.35
CA VAL A 64 15.20 0.53 13.46
C VAL A 64 16.64 0.10 13.19
N SER A 65 17.23 -0.66 14.10
CA SER A 65 18.52 -1.30 13.90
C SER A 65 18.34 -2.79 13.64
N ILE A 66 19.18 -3.32 12.77
CA ILE A 66 19.24 -4.75 12.45
C ILE A 66 20.68 -5.18 12.64
N GLU A 67 20.88 -6.19 13.48
CA GLU A 67 22.20 -6.73 13.78
C GLU A 67 22.24 -8.24 13.55
N LEU A 68 23.29 -8.70 12.87
CA LEU A 68 23.52 -10.11 12.59
C LEU A 68 24.58 -10.67 13.55
N ALA A 69 24.12 -11.23 14.66
CA ALA A 69 24.99 -11.91 15.64
C ALA A 69 24.89 -13.43 15.47
N ALA A 70 24.65 -14.18 16.56
CA ALA A 70 24.27 -15.60 16.48
C ALA A 70 22.82 -15.78 15.96
N GLU A 71 21.98 -14.78 16.20
CA GLU A 71 20.60 -14.67 15.73
C GLU A 71 20.43 -13.31 15.05
N LEU A 72 19.36 -13.15 14.28
CA LEU A 72 19.00 -11.88 13.67
C LEU A 72 18.21 -11.06 14.70
N LEU A 73 18.79 -9.93 15.10
CA LEU A 73 18.22 -9.01 16.08
C LEU A 73 17.61 -7.82 15.34
N LEU A 74 16.31 -7.57 15.54
CA LEU A 74 15.67 -6.31 15.17
C LEU A 74 15.35 -5.53 16.44
N GLU A 75 15.82 -4.30 16.50
CA GLU A 75 15.54 -3.40 17.59
C GLU A 75 14.88 -2.13 17.07
N ASP A 76 13.67 -1.87 17.55
CA ASP A 76 12.94 -0.61 17.43
C ASP A 76 12.81 0.00 18.83
N GLU A 77 12.44 1.28 18.90
CA GLU A 77 12.29 2.04 20.15
C GLU A 77 11.35 1.36 21.17
N PHE A 78 10.40 0.55 20.70
CA PHE A 78 9.38 -0.10 21.54
C PHE A 78 9.54 -1.62 21.66
N ALA A 79 10.31 -2.26 20.78
CA ALA A 79 10.31 -3.71 20.66
C ALA A 79 11.67 -4.25 20.22
N LYS A 80 12.08 -5.35 20.84
CA LYS A 80 13.22 -6.16 20.42
C LYS A 80 12.69 -7.50 19.94
N SER A 81 13.02 -7.85 18.70
CA SER A 81 12.68 -9.13 18.10
C SER A 81 13.96 -9.92 17.83
N GLN A 82 13.97 -11.18 18.25
CA GLN A 82 15.08 -12.10 18.02
C GLN A 82 14.57 -13.22 17.12
N ILE A 83 15.23 -13.40 15.97
CA ILE A 83 14.86 -14.39 14.97
C ILE A 83 16.05 -15.33 14.78
N LYS A 84 15.81 -16.60 15.03
CA LYS A 84 16.79 -17.66 14.74
C LYS A 84 17.06 -17.72 13.24
N LEU A 85 18.33 -17.87 12.88
CA LEU A 85 18.75 -17.94 11.48
C LEU A 85 18.09 -19.11 10.72
N GLU A 86 17.80 -20.22 11.41
CA GLU A 86 17.08 -21.38 10.86
C GLU A 86 15.63 -21.09 10.48
N HIS A 87 15.02 -20.05 11.05
CA HIS A 87 13.65 -19.66 10.74
C HIS A 87 13.56 -18.80 9.48
N ILE A 88 14.69 -18.38 8.91
CA ILE A 88 14.74 -17.70 7.63
C ILE A 88 14.61 -18.79 6.55
N GLN A 89 13.65 -18.63 5.66
CA GLN A 89 13.36 -19.60 4.60
C GLN A 89 14.09 -19.23 3.30
N SER A 90 13.99 -17.98 2.88
CA SER A 90 14.56 -17.53 1.62
C SER A 90 14.84 -16.03 1.62
N VAL A 91 15.75 -15.64 0.72
CA VAL A 91 16.08 -14.24 0.45
C VAL A 91 15.64 -13.92 -0.97
N VAL A 92 14.79 -12.91 -1.11
CA VAL A 92 14.22 -12.49 -2.41
C VAL A 92 14.69 -11.08 -2.75
N PHE A 93 15.29 -10.91 -3.93
CA PHE A 93 15.64 -9.59 -4.46
C PHE A 93 14.54 -9.04 -5.35
N ILE A 94 14.12 -7.80 -5.11
CA ILE A 94 13.15 -7.05 -5.91
C ILE A 94 13.79 -5.71 -6.26
N PRO A 95 13.41 -5.04 -7.37
CA PRO A 95 13.92 -3.69 -7.66
C PRO A 95 13.79 -2.76 -6.44
N GLY A 96 14.94 -2.27 -5.93
CA GLY A 96 15.02 -1.36 -4.78
C GLY A 96 14.93 -1.99 -3.39
N PHE A 97 14.61 -3.29 -3.27
CA PHE A 97 14.36 -3.94 -1.97
C PHE A 97 14.91 -5.37 -1.89
N VAL A 98 15.32 -5.77 -0.68
CA VAL A 98 15.64 -7.16 -0.33
C VAL A 98 14.62 -7.65 0.69
N ILE A 99 14.03 -8.82 0.46
CA ILE A 99 13.02 -9.40 1.36
C ILE A 99 13.56 -10.69 1.97
N LEU A 100 13.62 -10.73 3.30
CA LEU A 100 13.90 -11.93 4.06
C LEU A 100 12.56 -12.58 4.42
N MET A 101 12.28 -13.74 3.85
CA MET A 101 11.06 -14.51 4.14
C MET A 101 11.32 -15.44 5.32
N LEU A 102 10.49 -15.33 6.36
CA LEU A 102 10.49 -16.25 7.49
C LEU A 102 9.56 -17.43 7.22
N GLN A 103 9.85 -18.58 7.84
CA GLN A 103 9.00 -19.77 7.79
C GLN A 103 7.57 -19.54 8.32
N THR A 104 7.37 -18.51 9.15
CA THR A 104 6.06 -18.09 9.67
C THR A 104 5.20 -17.36 8.63
N GLY A 105 5.72 -17.12 7.42
CA GLY A 105 5.05 -16.37 6.36
C GLY A 105 5.18 -14.84 6.50
N GLN A 106 5.92 -14.35 7.49
CA GLN A 106 6.26 -12.92 7.61
C GLN A 106 7.48 -12.60 6.74
N GLY A 107 7.51 -11.40 6.17
CA GLY A 107 8.63 -10.92 5.36
C GLY A 107 9.21 -9.64 5.96
N ILE A 108 10.52 -9.61 6.15
CA ILE A 108 11.25 -8.39 6.52
C ILE A 108 11.76 -7.74 5.24
N THR A 109 11.34 -6.52 4.97
CA THR A 109 11.73 -5.76 3.78
C THR A 109 12.82 -4.74 4.11
N LEU A 110 13.95 -4.84 3.41
CA LEU A 110 15.11 -3.97 3.58
C LEU A 110 15.28 -3.09 2.34
N PRO A 111 15.29 -1.75 2.47
CA PRO A 111 15.44 -0.84 1.34
C PRO A 111 16.90 -0.80 0.85
N ARG A 112 17.14 -1.33 -0.36
CA ARG A 112 18.48 -1.35 -0.97
C ARG A 112 18.97 0.05 -1.32
N ASP A 113 18.06 0.94 -1.72
CA ASP A 113 18.39 2.31 -2.11
C ASP A 113 18.92 3.16 -0.94
N GLN A 114 18.56 2.82 0.30
CA GLN A 114 18.98 3.56 1.49
C GLN A 114 20.22 2.96 2.16
N LEU A 115 20.35 1.62 2.15
CA LEU A 115 21.44 0.90 2.82
C LEU A 115 22.63 0.61 1.90
N GLY A 116 22.44 0.57 0.58
CA GLY A 116 23.52 0.42 -0.40
C GLY A 116 24.42 -0.80 -0.12
N LYS A 117 25.73 -0.54 0.03
CA LYS A 117 26.76 -1.58 0.19
C LYS A 117 26.69 -2.35 1.50
N ASP A 118 26.20 -1.71 2.57
CA ASP A 118 26.11 -2.36 3.89
C ASP A 118 25.08 -3.50 3.87
N LEU A 119 24.03 -3.35 3.05
CA LEU A 119 23.03 -4.40 2.83
C LEU A 119 23.62 -5.58 2.05
N ASP A 120 24.42 -5.32 1.01
CA ASP A 120 25.05 -6.39 0.24
C ASP A 120 26.00 -7.20 1.15
N THR A 121 26.81 -6.54 1.98
CA THR A 121 27.66 -7.24 2.97
C THR A 121 26.86 -8.01 4.01
N PHE A 122 25.74 -7.47 4.49
CA PHE A 122 24.86 -8.15 5.43
C PHE A 122 24.26 -9.42 4.81
N VAL A 123 23.81 -9.35 3.56
CA VAL A 123 23.23 -10.49 2.86
C VAL A 123 24.31 -11.55 2.59
N ASP A 124 25.50 -11.14 2.17
CA ASP A 124 26.64 -12.05 1.97
C ASP A 124 27.01 -12.77 3.27
N ASP A 125 27.08 -12.05 4.38
CA ASP A 125 27.32 -12.63 5.71
C ASP A 125 26.21 -13.60 6.12
N LEU A 126 24.95 -13.28 5.82
CA LEU A 126 23.80 -14.11 6.13
C LEU A 126 23.83 -15.42 5.31
N LEU A 127 24.14 -15.33 4.00
CA LEU A 127 24.31 -16.49 3.11
C LEU A 127 25.54 -17.33 3.47
N SER A 128 26.60 -16.73 4.01
CA SER A 128 27.77 -17.49 4.47
C SER A 128 27.45 -18.36 5.69
N ARG A 129 26.53 -17.89 6.56
CA ARG A 129 26.13 -18.56 7.80
C ARG A 129 24.95 -19.52 7.62
N THR A 130 24.20 -19.40 6.52
CA THR A 130 23.00 -20.22 6.27
C THR A 130 22.90 -20.68 4.83
N ARG A 131 22.40 -21.91 4.62
CA ARG A 131 22.15 -22.47 3.28
C ARG A 131 20.78 -22.05 2.76
N LEU A 132 20.57 -20.75 2.56
CA LEU A 132 19.28 -20.22 2.09
C LEU A 132 19.17 -20.23 0.58
N GLU A 133 17.95 -20.39 0.09
CA GLU A 133 17.64 -20.25 -1.33
C GLU A 133 17.58 -18.76 -1.70
N LEU A 134 18.40 -18.40 -2.69
CA LEU A 134 18.46 -17.05 -3.25
C LEU A 134 17.51 -16.97 -4.45
N THR A 135 16.50 -16.10 -4.37
CA THR A 135 15.61 -15.84 -5.51
C THR A 135 15.79 -14.42 -6.01
N ASP A 136 16.37 -14.26 -7.19
CA ASP A 136 16.55 -12.95 -7.81
C ASP A 136 15.40 -12.58 -8.75
N HIS A 137 14.62 -11.58 -8.34
CA HIS A 137 13.57 -10.94 -9.14
C HIS A 137 13.87 -9.46 -9.40
N SER A 138 15.13 -9.04 -9.38
CA SER A 138 15.58 -7.67 -9.64
C SER A 138 15.11 -7.07 -10.96
N HIS A 139 14.76 -7.89 -11.95
CA HIS A 139 14.21 -7.45 -13.25
C HIS A 139 12.67 -7.45 -13.33
N TRP A 140 11.98 -7.77 -12.24
CA TRP A 140 10.53 -7.88 -12.24
C TRP A 140 9.84 -6.53 -12.45
N LYS A 141 8.81 -6.53 -13.30
CA LYS A 141 7.95 -5.39 -13.58
C LYS A 141 6.50 -5.79 -13.38
N TRP A 142 5.73 -4.97 -12.67
CA TRP A 142 4.28 -5.11 -12.62
C TRP A 142 3.72 -5.00 -14.04
N LYS A 143 3.00 -6.03 -14.48
CA LYS A 143 2.20 -6.01 -15.71
C LYS A 143 0.80 -5.54 -15.40
#